data_AF-A0A2H0STQ2-F1
#
_entry.id   AF-A0A2H0STQ2-F1
#
_cell.length_a   1.000
_cell.length_b   1.000
_cell.length_c   1.000
_cell.angle_alpha   90.00
_cell.angle_beta   90.00
_cell.angle_gamma   90.00
#
_symmetry.space_group_name_H-M   'P 1'
#
loop_
_entity.id
_entity.type
_entity.pdbx_description
1 polymer ?
#
loop_
_entity_poly.entity_id
_entity_poly.type
_entity_poly.pdbx_seq_one_letter_code
_entity_poly.pdbx_strand_id
1 'polypeptide(L)'
;MNKPKHDPKTLDAAFELVNAELLEMFLQKHKDYGKGNILANGELGIAMRISEKVERIKHLLVSGNTPANETVEETWIDIATYAVIGVMFSRNQFQELEVKK
;
A
#
# COMPACT_ATOMS: atom_id res chain seq x y z
N MET A 1 7.44 5.41 17.13
CA MET A 1 6.17 5.03 17.80
C MET A 1 6.26 3.56 18.20
N ASN A 2 5.86 3.22 19.42
CA ASN A 2 5.97 1.88 19.99
C ASN A 2 4.98 0.92 19.32
N LYS A 3 5.45 -0.05 18.53
CA LYS A 3 4.63 -1.21 18.14
C LYS A 3 4.64 -2.23 19.29
N PRO A 4 3.50 -2.60 19.90
CA PRO A 4 3.43 -3.83 20.66
C PRO A 4 3.49 -4.98 19.65
N LYS A 5 4.69 -5.48 19.34
CA LYS A 5 4.88 -6.64 18.46
C LYS A 5 4.73 -7.91 19.29
N HIS A 6 3.52 -8.44 19.38
CA HIS A 6 3.39 -9.88 19.58
C HIS A 6 3.67 -10.55 18.25
N ASP A 7 4.72 -11.38 18.20
CA ASP A 7 4.98 -12.20 17.03
C ASP A 7 3.74 -13.06 16.75
N PRO A 8 3.18 -13.01 15.53
CA PRO A 8 1.99 -13.77 15.20
C PRO A 8 2.29 -15.27 15.31
N LYS A 9 1.41 -16.01 15.99
CA LYS A 9 1.54 -17.47 16.18
C LYS A 9 0.93 -18.28 15.03
N THR A 10 0.13 -17.64 14.18
CA THR A 10 -0.62 -18.26 13.09
C THR A 10 -0.59 -17.36 11.86
N LEU A 11 -0.85 -17.93 10.67
CA LEU A 11 -0.79 -17.20 9.41
C LEU A 11 -1.88 -16.12 9.29
N ASP A 12 -3.09 -16.41 9.77
CA ASP A 12 -4.20 -15.48 9.87
C ASP A 12 -3.85 -14.29 10.77
N ALA A 13 -3.25 -14.54 11.94
CA ALA A 13 -2.77 -13.46 12.81
C ALA A 13 -1.68 -12.60 12.13
N ALA A 14 -0.77 -13.22 11.37
CA ALA A 14 0.24 -12.48 10.61
C ALA A 14 -0.40 -11.63 9.51
N PHE A 15 -1.38 -12.18 8.79
CA PHE A 15 -2.10 -11.50 7.73
C PHE A 15 -2.93 -10.32 8.25
N GLU A 16 -3.57 -10.46 9.41
CA GLU A 16 -4.28 -9.38 10.11
C GLU A 16 -3.34 -8.23 10.49
N LEU A 17 -2.17 -8.54 11.05
CA LEU A 17 -1.16 -7.54 11.38
C LEU A 17 -0.70 -6.78 10.12
N VAL A 18 -0.41 -7.49 9.03
CA VAL A 18 -0.03 -6.86 7.75
C VAL A 18 -1.15 -5.97 7.23
N ASN A 19 -2.42 -6.41 7.27
CA ASN A 19 -3.55 -5.57 6.85
C ASN A 19 -3.71 -4.31 7.70
N ALA A 20 -3.40 -4.36 9.00
CA ALA A 20 -3.37 -3.17 9.84
C ALA A 20 -2.29 -2.18 9.37
N GLU A 21 -1.12 -2.67 8.94
CA GLU A 21 -0.07 -1.84 8.35
C GLU A 21 -0.49 -1.25 6.98
N LEU A 22 -1.22 -2.01 6.15
CA LEU A 22 -1.79 -1.49 4.90
C LEU A 22 -2.73 -0.31 5.15
N LEU A 23 -3.56 -0.40 6.20
CA LEU A 23 -4.48 0.66 6.60
C LEU A 23 -3.71 1.89 7.11
N GLU A 24 -2.68 1.70 7.95
CA GLU A 24 -1.82 2.80 8.42
C GLU A 24 -1.15 3.53 7.23
N MET A 25 -0.58 2.76 6.29
CA MET A 25 0.01 3.29 5.06
C MET A 25 -1.00 4.06 4.22
N PHE A 26 -2.20 3.50 4.04
CA PHE A 26 -3.29 4.17 3.33
C PHE A 26 -3.64 5.51 3.96
N LEU A 27 -3.84 5.55 5.28
CA LEU A 27 -4.21 6.76 6.01
C LEU A 27 -3.11 7.82 5.94
N GLN A 28 -1.84 7.42 6.04
CA GLN A 28 -0.71 8.34 5.91
C GLN A 28 -0.66 8.97 4.51
N LYS A 29 -0.70 8.16 3.45
CA LYS A 29 -0.73 8.68 2.06
C LYS A 29 -1.97 9.53 1.80
N HIS A 30 -3.12 9.14 2.33
CA HIS A 30 -4.36 9.90 2.17
C HIS A 30 -4.28 11.28 2.84
N LYS A 31 -3.64 11.37 4.02
CA LYS A 31 -3.37 12.64 4.69
C LYS A 31 -2.45 13.54 3.87
N ASP A 32 -1.42 12.96 3.25
CA ASP A 32 -0.39 13.72 2.52
C ASP A 32 -0.86 14.18 1.13
N TYR A 33 -1.65 13.36 0.42
CA TYR A 33 -1.99 13.58 -0.99
C TYR A 33 -3.50 13.74 -1.27
N GLY A 34 -4.36 13.38 -0.32
CA GLY A 34 -5.80 13.31 -0.54
C GLY A 34 -6.20 12.31 -1.63
N LYS A 35 -7.40 12.48 -2.18
CA LYS A 35 -8.00 11.56 -3.19
C LYS A 35 -7.75 11.97 -4.64
N GLY A 36 -7.44 13.25 -4.87
CA GLY A 36 -7.58 13.89 -6.19
C GLY A 36 -6.87 13.14 -7.32
N ASN A 37 -5.62 12.74 -7.08
CA ASN A 37 -4.81 12.03 -8.09
C ASN A 37 -5.37 10.66 -8.45
N ILE A 38 -5.95 9.93 -7.49
CA ILE A 38 -6.55 8.63 -7.76
C ILE A 38 -7.87 8.81 -8.51
N LEU A 39 -8.70 9.77 -8.10
CA LEU A 39 -9.97 10.07 -8.78
C LEU A 39 -9.78 10.55 -10.23
N ALA A 40 -8.74 11.35 -10.48
CA ALA A 40 -8.45 11.88 -11.82
C ALA A 40 -7.96 10.80 -12.80
N ASN A 41 -7.16 9.84 -12.33
CA ASN A 41 -6.55 8.82 -13.21
C ASN A 41 -7.31 7.48 -13.21
N GLY A 42 -8.21 7.27 -12.25
CA GLY A 42 -9.00 6.06 -12.12
C GLY A 42 -8.18 4.77 -11.99
N GLU A 43 -8.78 3.65 -12.37
CA GLU A 43 -8.16 2.32 -12.28
C GLU A 43 -6.85 2.21 -13.07
N LEU A 44 -6.75 2.89 -14.22
CA LEU A 44 -5.51 2.91 -15.01
C LEU A 44 -4.35 3.54 -14.23
N GLY A 45 -4.60 4.67 -13.55
CA GLY A 45 -3.58 5.30 -12.71
C GLY A 45 -3.14 4.42 -11.55
N ILE A 46 -4.07 3.67 -10.95
CA ILE A 46 -3.76 2.71 -9.89
C ILE A 46 -2.87 1.58 -10.45
N ALA A 47 -3.23 1.01 -11.60
CA ALA A 47 -2.47 -0.07 -12.24
C ALA A 47 -1.05 0.37 -12.62
N MET A 48 -0.89 1.59 -13.16
CA MET A 48 0.43 2.15 -13.50
C MET A 48 1.32 2.30 -12.26
N ARG A 49 0.77 2.78 -11.15
CA ARG A 49 1.52 2.89 -9.88
C ARG A 49 1.98 1.55 -9.35
N ILE A 50 1.13 0.53 -9.42
CA ILE A 50 1.51 -0.84 -9.07
C ILE A 50 2.65 -1.33 -9.98
N SER A 51 2.54 -1.09 -11.30
CA SER A 51 3.57 -1.51 -12.26
C SER A 51 4.93 -0.87 -11.98
N GLU A 52 4.98 0.43 -11.66
CA GLU A 52 6.23 1.13 -11.30
C GLU A 52 6.90 0.49 -10.07
N LYS A 53 6.11 0.13 -9.06
CA LYS A 53 6.61 -0.54 -7.85
C LYS A 53 7.08 -1.97 -8.12
N VAL A 54 6.41 -2.72 -9.00
CA VAL A 54 6.87 -4.05 -9.43
C VAL A 54 8.22 -3.96 -10.13
N GLU A 55 8.41 -2.99 -11.03
CA GLU A 55 9.71 -2.80 -11.70
C GLU A 55 10.83 -2.43 -10.69
N ARG A 56 10.50 -1.64 -9.66
CA ARG A 56 11.42 -1.39 -8.55
C ARG A 56 11.83 -2.68 -7.83
N ILE A 57 10.87 -3.54 -7.47
CA ILE A 57 11.16 -4.83 -6.83
C ILE A 57 12.08 -5.68 -7.71
N LYS A 58 11.75 -5.80 -8.99
CA LYS A 58 12.59 -6.55 -9.95
C LYS A 58 14.02 -6.04 -9.95
N HIS A 59 14.22 -4.72 -10.02
CA HIS A 59 15.54 -4.12 -9.98
C HIS A 59 16.30 -4.43 -8.68
N LEU A 60 15.65 -4.32 -7.51
CA LEU A 60 16.29 -4.62 -6.22
C LEU A 60 16.66 -6.10 -6.10
N LEU A 61 15.77 -7.01 -6.52
CA LEU A 61 16.02 -8.45 -6.46
C LEU A 61 17.13 -8.90 -7.41
N VAL A 62 17.19 -8.33 -8.62
CA VAL A 62 18.23 -8.67 -9.62
C VAL A 62 19.59 -8.08 -9.24
N SER A 63 19.62 -6.85 -8.73
CA SER A 63 20.88 -6.18 -8.41
C SER A 63 21.53 -6.67 -7.11
N GLY A 64 20.78 -7.30 -6.21
CA GLY A 64 21.27 -7.72 -4.89
C GLY A 64 21.69 -6.56 -3.98
N ASN A 65 21.41 -5.31 -4.38
CA ASN A 65 21.79 -4.12 -3.65
C ASN A 65 20.90 -3.93 -2.42
N THR A 66 21.51 -3.51 -1.32
CA THR A 66 20.76 -3.01 -0.16
C THR A 66 20.05 -1.71 -0.56
N PRO A 67 18.71 -1.61 -0.42
CA PRO A 67 17.99 -0.41 -0.81
C PRO A 67 18.42 0.79 0.05
N ALA A 68 18.70 1.94 -0.58
CA ALA A 68 19.12 3.16 0.12
C ALA A 68 17.97 3.96 0.77
N ASN A 69 16.75 3.84 0.21
CA ASN A 69 15.61 4.68 0.59
C ASN A 69 14.39 3.87 1.06
N GLU A 70 13.89 2.96 0.23
CA GLU A 70 12.67 2.17 0.48
C GLU A 70 13.03 0.68 0.34
N THR A 71 12.76 -0.10 1.38
CA THR A 71 13.01 -1.54 1.45
C THR A 71 12.07 -2.32 0.50
N VAL A 72 12.43 -3.58 0.20
CA VAL A 72 11.57 -4.46 -0.61
C VAL A 72 10.22 -4.72 0.07
N GLU A 73 10.22 -4.85 1.41
CA GLU A 73 9.01 -5.04 2.21
C GLU A 73 8.08 -3.82 2.12
N GLU A 74 8.61 -2.61 2.29
CA GLU A 74 7.82 -1.37 2.13
C GLU A 74 7.22 -1.25 0.73
N THR A 75 7.95 -1.67 -0.31
CA THR A 75 7.42 -1.68 -1.68
C THR A 75 6.29 -2.70 -1.86
N TRP A 76 6.32 -3.86 -1.19
CA TRP A 76 5.19 -4.80 -1.19
C TRP A 76 3.96 -4.24 -0.47
N ILE A 77 4.17 -3.57 0.66
CA ILE A 77 3.10 -2.86 1.38
C ILE A 77 2.45 -1.80 0.49
N ASP A 78 3.24 -1.00 -0.22
CA ASP A 78 2.75 -0.01 -1.17
C ASP A 78 1.88 -0.64 -2.27
N ILE A 79 2.35 -1.74 -2.87
CA ILE A 79 1.61 -2.48 -3.90
C ILE A 79 0.27 -2.98 -3.34
N ALA A 80 0.29 -3.61 -2.16
CA ALA A 80 -0.92 -4.15 -1.54
C ALA A 80 -1.91 -3.04 -1.18
N THR A 81 -1.44 -1.90 -0.66
CA THR A 81 -2.28 -0.72 -0.41
C THR A 81 -2.92 -0.21 -1.70
N TYR A 82 -2.18 -0.09 -2.81
CA TYR A 82 -2.77 0.32 -4.09
C TYR A 82 -3.77 -0.71 -4.65
N ALA A 83 -3.52 -2.01 -4.46
CA ALA A 83 -4.47 -3.05 -4.84
C ALA A 83 -5.79 -2.94 -4.07
N VAL A 84 -5.74 -2.69 -2.76
CA VAL A 84 -6.93 -2.43 -1.93
C VAL A 84 -7.65 -1.15 -2.39
N ILE A 85 -6.91 -0.09 -2.73
CA ILE A 85 -7.51 1.13 -3.32
C ILE A 85 -8.21 0.80 -4.63
N GLY A 86 -7.64 -0.04 -5.49
CA GLY A 86 -8.28 -0.53 -6.72
C GLY A 86 -9.61 -1.22 -6.45
N VAL A 87 -9.66 -2.11 -5.44
CA VAL A 87 -10.91 -2.76 -5.02
C VAL A 87 -11.94 -1.76 -4.49
N MET A 88 -11.52 -0.75 -3.70
CA MET A 88 -12.42 0.30 -3.22
C MET A 88 -12.93 1.16 -4.38
N PHE A 89 -12.07 1.47 -5.35
CA PHE A 89 -12.42 2.27 -6.52
C PHE A 89 -13.45 1.57 -7.40
N SER A 90 -13.25 0.27 -7.68
CA SER A 90 -14.19 -0.53 -8.48
C SER A 90 -15.56 -0.69 -7.81
N ARG A 91 -15.62 -0.50 -6.48
CA ARG A 91 -16.85 -0.53 -5.67
C ARG A 91 -17.48 0.85 -5.46
N ASN A 92 -16.95 1.91 -6.08
CA ASN A 92 -17.31 3.31 -5.85
C ASN A 92 -17.06 3.84 -4.41
N GLN A 93 -16.44 3.02 -3.54
CA GLN A 93 -16.21 3.38 -2.14
C GLN A 93 -15.18 4.48 -2.00
N PHE A 94 -14.13 4.47 -2.83
CA PHE A 94 -13.08 5.50 -2.79
C PHE A 94 -13.60 6.89 -3.20
N GLN A 95 -14.60 6.89 -4.08
CA GLN A 95 -15.28 8.08 -4.59
C GLN A 95 -16.23 8.67 -3.54
N GLU A 96 -16.98 7.81 -2.85
CA GLU A 96 -18.11 8.22 -2.01
C GLU A 96 -17.76 8.40 -0.53
N LEU A 97 -16.73 7.71 -0.02
CA LEU A 97 -16.42 7.67 1.41
C LEU A 97 -15.24 8.57 1.78
N GLU A 98 -15.27 9.09 3.00
CA GLU A 98 -14.17 9.83 3.63
C GLU A 98 -13.51 9.00 4.74
N VAL A 99 -12.22 9.24 4.98
CA VAL A 99 -11.57 8.73 6.19
C VAL A 99 -12.15 9.42 7.42
N LYS A 100 -12.15 8.73 8.57
CA LYS A 100 -12.58 9.34 9.84
C LYS A 100 -11.66 10.52 10.17
N LYS A 101 -12.26 11.64 10.58
CA LYS A 101 -11.54 12.83 11.06
C LYS A 101 -10.90 12.58 12.43
#